data_AF-A0A7X8KSK1-F1
#
_entry.id   AF-A0A7X8KSK1-F1
#
_cell.length_a   1.000
_cell.length_b   1.000
_cell.length_c   1.000
_cell.angle_alpha   90.00
_cell.angle_beta   90.00
_cell.angle_gamma   90.00
#
_symmetry.space_group_name_H-M   'P 1'
#
loop_
_entity.id
_entity.type
_entity.pdbx_description
1 polymer ?
#
loop_
_entity_poly.entity_id
_entity_poly.type
_entity_poly.pdbx_seq_one_letter_code
_entity_poly.pdbx_strand_id
1 'polypeptide(L)'
;MPSLFRIGSYLVFFWSNENFEPIHVHIGKGKPTPNATKVWLTASGGCIVANNSSRIPLNELNDMLEIIAAQHFMICEEWKNHFKVDEIKFYC
;
A
#
# COMPACT_ATOMS: atom_id res chain seq x y z
N MET A 1 12.41 5.41 0.45
CA MET A 1 10.93 5.33 0.33
C MET A 1 10.45 6.29 -0.75
N PRO A 2 10.18 5.80 -1.97
CA PRO A 2 9.40 6.56 -2.93
C PRO A 2 7.93 6.58 -2.48
N SER A 3 7.31 7.76 -2.57
CA SER A 3 5.86 7.87 -2.50
C SER A 3 5.27 7.45 -3.84
N LEU A 4 4.24 6.60 -3.83
CA LEU A 4 3.54 6.21 -5.04
C LEU A 4 2.63 7.35 -5.51
N PHE A 5 1.69 7.74 -4.66
CA PHE A 5 0.72 8.80 -4.95
C PHE A 5 0.11 9.34 -3.66
N ARG A 6 -0.71 10.38 -3.81
CA ARG A 6 -1.44 11.04 -2.71
C ARG A 6 -2.94 10.92 -2.91
N ILE A 7 -3.66 10.69 -1.82
CA ILE A 7 -5.12 10.76 -1.75
C ILE A 7 -5.45 11.82 -0.69
N GLY A 8 -5.80 13.04 -1.13
CA GLY A 8 -5.99 14.17 -0.23
C GLY A 8 -4.76 14.43 0.65
N SER A 9 -4.93 14.33 1.97
CA SER A 9 -3.84 14.53 2.94
C SER A 9 -3.00 13.28 3.22
N TYR A 10 -3.36 12.15 2.62
CA TYR A 10 -2.72 10.85 2.83
C TYR A 10 -1.74 10.54 1.72
N LEU A 11 -0.63 9.91 2.11
CA LEU A 11 0.43 9.45 1.24
C LEU A 11 0.38 7.92 1.22
N VAL A 12 0.38 7.35 0.02
CA VAL A 12 0.52 5.92 -0.21
C VAL A 12 1.95 5.64 -0.65
N PHE A 13 2.63 4.70 0.01
CA PHE A 13 4.05 4.45 -0.20
C PHE A 13 4.47 3.02 0.15
N PHE A 14 5.66 2.63 -0.30
CA PHE A 14 6.34 1.41 0.16
C PHE A 14 7.26 1.70 1.33
N TRP A 15 7.32 0.80 2.31
CA TRP A 15 8.39 0.81 3.31
C TRP A 15 9.59 0.09 2.72
N SER A 16 10.81 0.60 2.86
CA SER A 16 11.96 0.00 2.16
C SER A 16 12.55 -1.22 2.88
N ASN A 17 12.07 -1.55 4.08
CA ASN A 17 12.55 -2.68 4.89
C ASN A 17 11.46 -3.76 5.03
N GLU A 18 10.96 -4.28 3.91
CA GLU A 18 9.92 -5.32 3.87
C GLU A 18 10.60 -6.70 3.98
N ASN A 19 10.44 -7.37 5.12
CA ASN A 19 11.08 -8.66 5.46
C ASN A 19 10.54 -9.84 4.62
N PHE A 20 10.74 -9.83 3.29
CA PHE A 20 10.21 -10.82 2.34
C PHE A 20 8.68 -10.95 2.36
N GLU A 21 7.99 -9.89 2.77
CA GLU A 21 6.54 -9.88 2.81
C GLU A 21 5.93 -9.82 1.41
N PRO A 22 4.68 -10.29 1.24
CA PRO A 22 3.90 -10.07 0.02
C PRO A 22 3.74 -8.59 -0.33
N ILE A 23 3.32 -8.28 -1.56
CA ILE A 23 3.07 -6.91 -2.02
C ILE A 23 2.04 -6.20 -1.12
N HIS A 24 2.38 -4.98 -0.72
CA HIS A 24 1.52 -4.14 0.09
C HIS A 24 1.90 -2.67 -0.02
N VAL A 25 1.02 -1.82 0.49
CA VAL A 25 1.28 -0.40 0.65
C VAL A 25 1.03 0.03 2.08
N HIS A 26 1.64 1.16 2.43
CA HIS A 26 1.44 1.85 3.68
C HIS A 26 0.77 3.19 3.41
N ILE A 27 -0.13 3.59 4.31
CA ILE A 27 -0.86 4.85 4.26
C ILE A 27 -0.52 5.67 5.49
N GLY A 28 0.01 6.87 5.28
CA GLY A 28 0.38 7.81 6.34
C GLY A 28 -0.03 9.24 6.00
N LYS A 29 -0.31 10.07 7.01
CA LYS A 29 -0.74 11.46 6.79
C LYS A 29 0.46 12.37 6.52
N GLY A 30 0.48 13.01 5.35
CA GLY A 30 1.47 14.01 4.93
C GLY A 30 2.87 13.46 4.59
N LYS A 31 3.40 12.53 5.39
CA LYS A 31 4.72 11.92 5.22
C LYS A 31 4.72 10.43 5.59
N PRO A 32 5.71 9.65 5.14
CA PRO A 32 5.84 8.27 5.57
C PRO A 32 6.17 8.17 7.07
N THR A 33 5.55 7.21 7.76
CA THR A 33 5.69 6.99 9.19
C THR A 33 5.87 5.50 9.51
N PRO A 34 6.67 5.11 10.54
CA PRO A 34 6.89 3.70 10.88
C PRO A 34 5.64 2.91 11.29
N ASN A 35 4.64 3.58 11.88
CA ASN A 35 3.38 2.97 12.32
C ASN A 35 2.21 3.35 11.38
N ALA A 36 2.48 3.35 10.08
CA ALA A 36 1.49 3.62 9.06
C ALA A 36 0.41 2.52 8.99
N THR A 37 -0.77 2.87 8.49
CA THR A 37 -1.81 1.89 8.14
C THR A 37 -1.27 1.00 7.03
N LYS A 38 -1.35 -0.32 7.18
CA LYS A 38 -0.83 -1.28 6.20
C LYS A 38 -1.96 -1.98 5.47
N VAL A 39 -1.82 -2.09 4.15
CA VAL A 39 -2.82 -2.68 3.24
C VAL A 39 -2.13 -3.64 2.29
N TRP A 40 -2.50 -4.92 2.37
CA TRP A 40 -2.07 -5.96 1.44
C TRP A 40 -2.77 -5.82 0.09
N LEU A 41 -2.08 -6.16 -1.00
CA LEU A 41 -2.70 -6.37 -2.31
C LEU A 41 -2.98 -7.88 -2.50
N THR A 42 -4.10 -8.20 -3.14
CA THR A 42 -4.49 -9.58 -3.46
C THR A 42 -4.25 -9.88 -4.94
N ALA A 43 -4.08 -11.17 -5.27
CA ALA A 43 -3.89 -11.60 -6.67
C ALA A 43 -5.13 -11.33 -7.55
N SER A 44 -6.31 -11.21 -6.95
CA SER A 44 -7.58 -10.91 -7.63
C SER A 44 -7.80 -9.43 -7.98
N GLY A 45 -6.82 -8.56 -7.70
CA GLY A 45 -6.94 -7.12 -7.97
C GLY A 45 -7.49 -6.29 -6.80
N GLY A 46 -7.77 -6.93 -5.65
CA GLY A 46 -8.30 -6.28 -4.46
C GLY A 46 -7.23 -5.92 -3.44
N CYS A 47 -7.69 -5.50 -2.25
CA CYS A 47 -6.82 -5.21 -1.13
C CYS A 47 -7.45 -5.58 0.22
N ILE A 48 -6.61 -5.83 1.21
CA ILE A 48 -7.01 -6.24 2.57
C ILE A 48 -6.25 -5.38 3.58
N VAL A 49 -6.96 -4.75 4.52
CA VAL A 49 -6.33 -4.00 5.61
C VAL A 49 -5.64 -4.95 6.58
N ALA A 50 -4.32 -4.83 6.72
CA ALA A 50 -3.56 -5.59 7.71
C ALA A 50 -3.68 -4.96 9.10
N ASN A 51 -3.61 -3.63 9.17
CA ASN A 51 -3.85 -2.86 10.38
C ASN A 51 -4.19 -1.40 10.02
N ASN A 52 -4.86 -0.70 10.93
CA ASN A 52 -5.13 0.74 10.83
C ASN A 52 -4.44 1.53 11.96
N SER A 53 -3.12 1.40 12.06
CA SER A 53 -2.34 2.05 13.13
C SER A 53 -2.35 3.58 13.04
N SER A 54 -2.59 4.16 11.86
CA SER A 54 -2.76 5.60 11.69
C SER A 54 -4.15 6.12 12.10
N ARG A 55 -5.05 5.23 12.54
CA ARG A 55 -6.41 5.57 13.00
C ARG A 55 -7.20 6.36 11.95
N ILE A 56 -7.09 5.95 10.69
CA ILE A 56 -7.84 6.54 9.59
C ILE A 56 -9.33 6.24 9.82
N PRO A 57 -10.24 7.23 9.75
CA PRO A 57 -11.67 6.98 9.87
C PRO A 57 -12.14 5.93 8.86
N LEU A 58 -13.05 5.05 9.26
CA LEU A 58 -13.42 3.88 8.46
C LEU A 58 -13.93 4.24 7.05
N ASN A 59 -14.74 5.29 6.93
CA ASN A 59 -15.26 5.73 5.63
C ASN A 59 -14.12 6.19 4.71
N GLU A 60 -13.21 7.03 5.22
CA GLU A 60 -12.05 7.47 4.46
C GLU A 60 -11.11 6.32 4.09
N LEU A 61 -10.93 5.35 5.00
CA LEU A 61 -10.14 4.17 4.72
C LEU A 61 -10.76 3.34 3.60
N ASN A 62 -12.07 3.13 3.61
CA ASN A 62 -12.77 2.39 2.55
C ASN A 62 -12.60 3.07 1.18
N ASP A 63 -12.77 4.40 1.12
CA ASP A 63 -12.54 5.16 -0.12
C ASP A 63 -11.09 4.99 -0.62
N MET A 64 -10.12 5.00 0.30
CA MET A 64 -8.71 4.75 -0.06
C MET A 64 -8.48 3.34 -0.57
N LEU A 65 -9.14 2.32 -0.01
CA LEU A 65 -9.02 0.93 -0.49
C LEU A 65 -9.53 0.79 -1.92
N GLU A 66 -10.65 1.44 -2.27
CA GLU A 66 -11.17 1.45 -3.64
C GLU A 66 -10.17 2.09 -4.61
N ILE A 67 -9.58 3.23 -4.23
CA ILE A 67 -8.57 3.91 -5.06
C ILE A 67 -7.31 3.05 -5.20
N ILE A 68 -6.83 2.43 -4.11
CA ILE A 68 -5.65 1.56 -4.12
C ILE A 68 -5.89 0.34 -5.02
N ALA A 69 -7.06 -0.30 -4.93
CA ALA A 69 -7.44 -1.41 -5.79
C ALA A 69 -7.52 -0.98 -7.27
N ALA A 70 -8.06 0.20 -7.56
CA ALA A 70 -8.11 0.73 -8.93
C ALA A 70 -6.71 0.99 -9.52
N GLN A 71 -5.69 1.21 -8.69
CA GLN A 71 -4.30 1.41 -9.09
C GLN A 71 -3.44 0.12 -9.04
N HIS A 72 -4.06 -1.05 -8.90
CA HIS A 72 -3.37 -2.33 -8.65
C HIS A 72 -2.20 -2.61 -9.60
N PHE A 73 -2.39 -2.45 -10.91
CA PHE A 73 -1.34 -2.73 -11.90
C PHE A 73 -0.14 -1.78 -11.77
N MET A 74 -0.39 -0.50 -11.54
CA MET A 74 0.67 0.49 -11.33
C MET A 74 1.46 0.17 -10.06
N ILE A 75 0.76 -0.16 -8.96
CA ILE A 75 1.42 -0.53 -7.70
C ILE A 75 2.27 -1.80 -7.88
N CYS A 76 1.79 -2.77 -8.65
CA CYS A 76 2.55 -3.98 -8.98
C CYS A 76 3.84 -3.67 -9.75
N GLU A 77 3.76 -2.84 -10.79
CA GLU A 77 4.92 -2.42 -11.56
C GLU A 77 5.94 -1.65 -10.70
N GLU A 78 5.47 -0.68 -9.92
CA GLU A 78 6.30 0.08 -9.00
C GLU A 78 6.94 -0.80 -7.92
N TRP A 79 6.24 -1.83 -7.44
CA TRP A 79 6.81 -2.78 -6.48
C TRP A 79 8.01 -3.53 -7.08
N LYS A 80 7.86 -4.06 -8.30
CA LYS A 80 8.95 -4.72 -9.03
C LYS A 80 10.13 -3.77 -9.25
N ASN A 81 9.83 -2.55 -9.69
CA ASN A 81 10.84 -1.52 -9.95
C ASN A 81 11.57 -1.08 -8.67
N HIS A 82 10.86 -0.98 -7.54
CA HIS A 82 11.42 -0.53 -6.28
C HIS A 82 12.29 -1.60 -5.63
N PHE A 83 11.78 -2.83 -5.51
CA PHE A 83 12.45 -3.93 -4.83
C PHE A 83 13.33 -4.78 -5.74
N LYS A 84 13.38 -4.47 -7.04
CA LYS A 84 14.18 -5.18 -8.05
C LYS A 84 13.88 -6.68 -8.08
N VAL A 85 12.59 -7.00 -8.17
CA VAL A 85 12.07 -8.37 -8.26
C VAL A 85 11.28 -8.57 -9.54
N ASP A 86 11.39 -9.76 -10.14
CA ASP A 86 10.67 -10.10 -11.37
C ASP A 86 9.25 -10.62 -11.08
N GLU A 87 9.09 -11.29 -9.94
CA GLU A 87 7.85 -11.90 -9.49
C GLU A 87 7.29 -11.20 -8.26
N ILE A 88 5.95 -11.10 -8.21
CA ILE A 88 5.22 -10.54 -7.07
C ILE A 88 4.56 -11.68 -6.31
N LYS A 89 4.76 -11.71 -5.00
CA LYS A 89 3.99 -12.56 -4.09
C LYS A 89 2.81 -11.76 -3.56
N PHE A 90 1.60 -12.26 -3.73
CA PHE A 90 0.39 -11.66 -3.18
C PHE A 90 0.04 -12.26 -1.83
N TYR A 91 -0.74 -11.51 -1.04
CA TYR A 91 -1.27 -12.02 0.21
C TYR A 91 -2.48 -12.91 -0.09
N CYS A 92 -2.34 -14.21 0.24
CA CYS A 92 -3.23 -15.32 -0.13
C CYS A 92 -3.23 -15.68 -1.62
#